data_AF-A0A369VQL9-F1
#
_entry.id   AF-A0A369VQL9-F1
#
_cell.length_a   1.000
_cell.length_b   1.000
_cell.length_c   1.000
_cell.angle_alpha   90.00
_cell.angle_beta   90.00
_cell.angle_gamma   90.00
#
_symmetry.space_group_name_H-M   'P 1'
#
loop_
_entity.id
_entity.type
_entity.pdbx_description
1 polymer ?
#
loop_
_entity_poly.entity_id
_entity_poly.type
_entity_poly.pdbx_seq_one_letter_code
_entity_poly.pdbx_strand_id
1 'polypeptide(L)'
;MEAEYNIEHAREILEQSGLLGKYLLLDERGVWPGIERDLLLLTETEGLRWRPARQLQHLPGAPEVKDTPMLPNPFTARELAAFMLDGAGALVADFYGEWDDGPDPDSLRAIDPDSKARRAVTEAFTAYRMAIEKVGKYDMDALARRDAAHTAYWKSSNDKAFSKAFEDAQAEWDAAYQAWLTKMVRCLLEPQAAAPALHVATEPTQEQRQTYRWQLCIDAGLTMPEDTYSHLPRGIGKVAESLGITRQALQQDLNAHRERLFGK
;
A
#
# COMPACT_ATOMS: atom_id res chain seq x y z
N MET A 1 1.95 4.78 16.37
CA MET A 1 2.53 5.93 15.63
C MET A 1 2.18 5.64 14.19
N GLU A 2 1.09 6.21 13.66
CA GLU A 2 0.52 5.69 12.40
C GLU A 2 -0.14 6.81 11.61
N ALA A 3 0.73 7.64 11.04
CA ALA A 3 0.47 8.51 9.90
C ALA A 3 1.87 8.85 9.34
N GLU A 4 2.21 8.30 8.17
CA GLU A 4 3.57 8.44 7.59
C GLU A 4 3.62 9.47 6.46
N TYR A 5 2.45 9.79 5.88
CA TYR A 5 2.34 10.59 4.68
C TYR A 5 1.36 11.74 4.88
N ASN A 6 1.52 12.81 4.09
CA ASN A 6 0.76 14.05 4.22
C ASN A 6 0.18 14.46 2.87
N ILE A 7 -0.57 15.56 2.86
CA ILE A 7 -1.26 16.06 1.68
C ILE A 7 -0.35 16.33 0.47
N GLU A 8 0.93 16.70 0.67
CA GLU A 8 1.86 16.91 -0.44
C GLU A 8 2.26 15.59 -1.10
N HIS A 9 2.45 14.52 -0.32
CA HIS A 9 2.63 13.19 -0.89
C HIS A 9 1.38 12.71 -1.64
N ALA A 10 0.18 13.00 -1.11
CA ALA A 10 -1.06 12.68 -1.83
C ALA A 10 -1.14 13.46 -3.16
N ARG A 11 -0.82 14.76 -3.15
CA ARG A 11 -0.78 15.60 -4.36
C ARG A 11 0.14 14.98 -5.42
N GLU A 12 1.37 14.66 -5.04
CA GLU A 12 2.36 14.11 -5.97
C GLU A 12 1.90 12.78 -6.59
N ILE A 13 1.30 11.89 -5.80
CA ILE A 13 0.73 10.62 -6.28
C ILE A 13 -0.40 10.88 -7.28
N LEU A 14 -1.30 11.82 -6.97
CA LEU A 14 -2.52 12.05 -7.75
C LEU A 14 -2.28 12.87 -9.01
N GLU A 15 -1.32 13.79 -9.02
CA GLU A 15 -0.97 14.60 -10.19
C GLU A 15 -0.54 13.73 -11.38
N GLN A 16 0.22 12.66 -11.14
CA GLN A 16 0.69 11.77 -12.21
C GLN A 16 -0.46 10.98 -12.86
N SER A 17 -1.51 10.65 -12.10
CA SER A 17 -2.68 9.94 -12.62
C SER A 17 -3.58 10.80 -13.52
N GLY A 18 -3.39 12.13 -13.54
CA GLY A 18 -4.24 13.05 -14.30
C GLY A 18 -5.67 13.21 -13.76
N LEU A 19 -5.97 12.68 -12.57
CA LEU A 19 -7.30 12.71 -11.95
C LEU A 19 -7.52 13.94 -11.07
N LEU A 20 -6.43 14.56 -10.57
CA LEU A 20 -6.50 15.74 -9.73
C LEU A 20 -7.06 16.95 -10.51
N GLY A 21 -8.02 17.66 -9.92
CA GLY A 21 -8.73 18.78 -10.55
C GLY A 21 -9.85 18.37 -11.51
N LYS A 22 -9.94 17.08 -11.89
CA LYS A 22 -11.00 16.55 -12.76
C LYS A 22 -11.99 15.68 -11.99
N TYR A 23 -11.47 14.68 -11.27
CA TYR A 23 -12.28 13.72 -10.50
C TYR A 23 -11.97 13.76 -9.01
N LEU A 24 -10.81 14.31 -8.64
CA LEU A 24 -10.33 14.41 -7.27
C LEU A 24 -9.98 15.87 -6.94
N LEU A 25 -10.27 16.28 -5.71
CA LEU A 25 -9.85 17.55 -5.13
C LEU A 25 -9.04 17.29 -3.87
N LEU A 26 -8.15 18.22 -3.54
CA LEU A 26 -7.35 18.19 -2.32
C LEU A 26 -7.66 19.43 -1.49
N ASP A 27 -7.89 19.23 -0.20
CA ASP A 27 -7.88 20.29 0.81
C ASP A 27 -7.02 19.87 2.00
N GLU A 28 -6.98 20.70 3.05
CA GLU A 28 -6.20 20.40 4.26
C GLU A 28 -6.65 19.13 5.00
N ARG A 29 -7.87 18.63 4.76
CA ARG A 29 -8.45 17.46 5.42
C ARG A 29 -8.19 16.18 4.64
N GLY A 30 -7.91 16.25 3.35
CA GLY A 30 -7.57 15.07 2.53
C GLY A 30 -8.02 15.17 1.08
N VAL A 31 -8.18 14.00 0.46
CA VAL A 31 -8.66 13.84 -0.93
C VAL A 31 -10.18 13.71 -0.93
N TRP A 32 -10.84 14.46 -1.80
CA TRP A 32 -12.29 14.48 -1.94
C TRP A 32 -12.71 14.23 -3.40
N PRO A 33 -13.96 13.80 -3.64
CA PRO A 33 -14.50 13.74 -4.99
C PRO A 33 -14.58 15.16 -5.59
N GLY A 34 -13.98 15.35 -6.75
CA GLY A 34 -14.06 16.58 -7.54
C GLY A 34 -15.24 16.65 -8.50
N ILE A 35 -16.05 15.59 -8.56
CA ILE A 35 -17.25 15.53 -9.39
C ILE A 35 -18.40 16.16 -8.62
N GLU A 36 -18.94 17.26 -9.15
CA GLU A 36 -20.18 17.86 -8.65
C GLU A 36 -21.33 16.87 -8.76
N ARG A 37 -22.30 16.97 -7.84
CA ARG A 37 -23.56 16.21 -7.98
C ARG A 37 -24.35 16.78 -9.15
N ASP A 38 -24.09 16.26 -10.34
CA ASP A 38 -24.97 16.50 -11.46
C ASP A 38 -26.17 15.56 -11.37
N LEU A 39 -27.34 16.11 -11.06
CA LEU A 39 -28.60 15.39 -10.92
C LEU A 39 -29.08 14.76 -12.24
N LEU A 40 -28.38 15.00 -13.36
CA LEU A 40 -28.73 14.50 -14.70
C LEU A 40 -27.86 13.31 -15.17
N LEU A 41 -26.71 13.04 -14.54
CA LEU A 41 -25.78 11.93 -14.86
C LEU A 41 -25.81 10.89 -13.73
N LEU A 42 -26.96 10.25 -13.54
CA LEU A 42 -27.32 9.59 -12.29
C LEU A 42 -26.69 8.21 -11.98
N THR A 43 -25.77 7.66 -12.80
CA THR A 43 -25.24 6.30 -12.52
C THR A 43 -23.73 6.14 -12.67
N GLU A 44 -23.15 6.51 -13.81
CA GLU A 44 -21.72 6.22 -14.07
C GLU A 44 -20.76 7.04 -13.21
N THR A 45 -21.06 8.32 -12.98
CA THR A 45 -20.18 9.23 -12.23
C THR A 45 -20.34 9.12 -10.72
N GLU A 46 -21.47 8.63 -10.21
CA GLU A 46 -21.65 8.39 -8.77
C GLU A 46 -20.75 7.26 -8.25
N GLY A 47 -20.40 6.28 -9.08
CA GLY A 47 -19.41 5.26 -8.75
C GLY A 47 -18.03 5.86 -8.45
N LEU A 48 -17.61 6.86 -9.23
CA LEU A 48 -16.33 7.54 -9.05
C LEU A 48 -16.22 8.32 -7.73
N ARG A 49 -17.35 8.65 -7.10
CA ARG A 49 -17.42 9.36 -5.81
C ARG A 49 -17.37 8.41 -4.60
N TRP A 50 -17.16 7.12 -4.83
CA TRP A 50 -17.03 6.11 -3.79
C TRP A 50 -15.96 6.49 -2.76
N ARG A 51 -16.20 6.13 -1.50
CA ARG A 51 -15.28 6.37 -0.37
C ARG A 51 -15.19 5.13 0.49
N PRO A 52 -14.03 4.81 1.09
CA PRO A 52 -13.91 3.68 2.01
C PRO A 52 -14.92 3.71 3.16
N ALA A 53 -15.23 4.91 3.68
CA ALA A 53 -16.23 5.11 4.73
C ALA A 53 -17.63 4.57 4.39
N ARG A 54 -18.00 4.48 3.11
CA ARG A 54 -19.27 3.91 2.65
C ARG A 54 -19.41 2.45 3.07
N GLN A 55 -18.31 1.69 3.09
CA GLN A 55 -18.31 0.29 3.48
C GLN A 55 -18.34 0.06 4.99
N LEU A 56 -18.18 1.12 5.77
CA LEU A 56 -18.22 1.03 7.22
C LEU A 56 -19.56 1.47 7.80
N GLN A 57 -20.47 2.06 7.01
CA GLN A 57 -21.72 2.70 7.50
C GLN A 57 -22.64 1.81 8.34
N HIS A 58 -22.56 0.49 8.17
CA HIS A 58 -23.38 -0.45 8.94
C HIS A 58 -22.78 -0.79 10.32
N LEU A 59 -21.57 -0.29 10.63
CA LEU A 59 -20.92 -0.48 11.92
C LEU A 59 -21.32 0.61 12.93
N PRO A 60 -21.46 0.27 14.22
CA PRO A 60 -21.63 1.27 15.27
C PRO A 60 -20.47 2.27 15.31
N GLY A 61 -20.77 3.56 15.30
CA GLY A 61 -19.75 4.63 15.36
C GLY A 61 -18.98 4.85 14.05
N ALA A 62 -19.48 4.32 12.93
CA ALA A 62 -18.89 4.56 11.62
C ALA A 62 -18.85 6.06 11.28
N PRO A 63 -17.78 6.53 10.61
CA PRO A 63 -17.65 7.94 10.26
C PRO A 63 -18.64 8.31 9.16
N GLU A 64 -19.24 9.51 9.23
CA GLU A 64 -20.20 9.99 8.23
C GLU A 64 -19.53 10.14 6.85
N VAL A 65 -20.07 9.47 5.82
CA VAL A 65 -19.44 9.44 4.48
C VAL A 65 -19.21 10.85 3.96
N LYS A 66 -20.20 11.74 4.09
CA LYS A 66 -20.15 13.10 3.57
C LYS A 66 -19.00 13.93 4.18
N ASP A 67 -18.67 13.66 5.44
CA ASP A 67 -17.67 14.38 6.23
C ASP A 67 -16.31 13.66 6.27
N THR A 68 -16.21 12.51 5.62
CA THR A 68 -14.98 11.71 5.56
C THR A 68 -14.36 11.81 4.17
N PRO A 69 -13.07 12.17 4.04
CA PRO A 69 -12.38 12.20 2.76
C PRO A 69 -12.25 10.78 2.19
N MET A 70 -11.98 10.69 0.88
CA MET A 70 -11.62 9.45 0.20
C MET A 70 -10.28 8.90 0.71
N LEU A 71 -9.33 9.80 0.99
CA LEU A 71 -8.04 9.55 1.64
C LEU A 71 -7.79 10.68 2.66
N PRO A 72 -7.62 10.39 3.96
CA PRO A 72 -7.39 11.43 4.97
C PRO A 72 -6.05 12.15 4.83
N ASN A 73 -5.91 13.28 5.52
CA ASN A 73 -4.63 13.92 5.77
C ASN A 73 -4.41 14.12 7.29
N PRO A 74 -3.30 13.63 7.86
CA PRO A 74 -2.30 12.77 7.24
C PRO A 74 -2.85 11.34 6.96
N PHE A 75 -2.11 10.51 6.23
CA PHE A 75 -2.50 9.14 5.89
C PHE A 75 -1.38 8.10 6.04
N THR A 76 -1.79 6.85 6.03
CA THR A 76 -0.96 5.64 6.00
C THR A 76 -1.03 4.93 4.66
N ALA A 77 -0.06 4.08 4.34
CA ALA A 77 -0.10 3.26 3.13
C ALA A 77 -1.34 2.35 3.05
N ARG A 78 -1.89 1.94 4.20
CA ARG A 78 -3.12 1.12 4.27
C ARG A 78 -4.36 1.93 3.90
N GLU A 79 -4.43 3.19 4.31
CA GLU A 79 -5.50 4.11 3.89
C GLU A 79 -5.38 4.46 2.40
N LEU A 80 -4.16 4.61 1.89
CA LEU A 80 -3.92 4.76 0.45
C LEU A 80 -4.38 3.52 -0.33
N ALA A 81 -4.05 2.32 0.15
CA ALA A 81 -4.52 1.07 -0.45
C ALA A 81 -6.05 0.98 -0.41
N ALA A 82 -6.69 1.36 0.70
CA ALA A 82 -8.16 1.34 0.83
C ALA A 82 -8.83 2.35 -0.11
N PHE A 83 -8.26 3.55 -0.27
CA PHE A 83 -8.66 4.54 -1.26
C PHE A 83 -8.61 3.97 -2.68
N MET A 84 -7.54 3.24 -3.01
CA MET A 84 -7.28 2.68 -4.33
C MET A 84 -8.15 1.48 -4.71
N LEU A 85 -9.04 0.99 -3.85
CA LEU A 85 -9.85 -0.22 -4.14
C LEU A 85 -11.01 0.00 -5.11
N ASP A 86 -11.60 1.20 -5.14
CA ASP A 86 -12.84 1.45 -5.90
C ASP A 86 -13.01 2.96 -6.21
N GLY A 87 -14.01 3.29 -7.03
CA GLY A 87 -14.29 4.64 -7.49
C GLY A 87 -13.13 5.29 -8.24
N ALA A 88 -12.95 6.61 -8.08
CA ALA A 88 -11.83 7.31 -8.71
C ALA A 88 -10.45 6.88 -8.18
N GLY A 89 -10.37 6.26 -6.99
CA GLY A 89 -9.12 5.74 -6.46
C GLY A 89 -8.62 4.50 -7.20
N ALA A 90 -9.52 3.65 -7.72
CA ALA A 90 -9.14 2.50 -8.55
C ALA A 90 -8.37 2.93 -9.81
N LEU A 91 -8.76 4.05 -10.42
CA LEU A 91 -8.04 4.61 -11.57
C LEU A 91 -6.62 5.09 -11.21
N VAL A 92 -6.37 5.45 -9.94
CA VAL A 92 -5.01 5.73 -9.46
C VAL A 92 -4.22 4.44 -9.36
N ALA A 93 -4.81 3.35 -8.89
CA ALA A 93 -4.18 2.03 -8.86
C ALA A 93 -3.77 1.59 -10.27
N ASP A 94 -4.71 1.66 -11.23
CA ASP A 94 -4.51 1.28 -12.64
C ASP A 94 -3.34 2.03 -13.29
N PHE A 95 -3.14 3.31 -12.93
CA PHE A 95 -1.98 4.08 -13.39
C PHE A 95 -0.66 3.51 -12.84
N TYR A 96 -0.63 3.16 -11.55
CA TYR A 96 0.58 2.71 -10.89
C TYR A 96 0.88 1.22 -11.08
N GLY A 97 -0.06 0.39 -11.53
CA GLY A 97 0.20 -1.01 -11.87
C GLY A 97 -0.91 -1.96 -11.43
N GLU A 98 -0.64 -3.25 -11.57
CA GLU A 98 -1.56 -4.32 -11.23
C GLU A 98 -1.34 -4.81 -9.80
N TRP A 99 -2.42 -5.03 -9.07
CA TRP A 99 -2.33 -5.41 -7.65
C TRP A 99 -1.52 -6.68 -7.37
N ASP A 100 -1.59 -7.66 -8.27
CA ASP A 100 -0.90 -8.94 -8.14
C ASP A 100 0.62 -8.80 -8.39
N ASP A 101 1.02 -7.95 -9.34
CA ASP A 101 2.43 -7.75 -9.73
C ASP A 101 3.13 -6.66 -8.91
N GLY A 102 2.35 -5.77 -8.30
CA GLY A 102 2.85 -4.59 -7.60
C GLY A 102 2.88 -3.36 -8.50
N PRO A 103 3.44 -2.24 -7.99
CA PRO A 103 3.51 -1.03 -8.78
C PRO A 103 4.51 -1.21 -9.94
N ASP A 104 4.11 -0.78 -11.13
CA ASP A 104 4.94 -0.69 -12.31
C ASP A 104 6.13 0.27 -12.07
N PRO A 105 7.38 -0.20 -12.25
CA PRO A 105 8.56 0.63 -12.06
C PRO A 105 8.60 1.87 -12.94
N ASP A 106 8.02 1.82 -14.14
CA ASP A 106 8.00 2.97 -15.06
C ASP A 106 7.00 4.04 -14.58
N SER A 107 5.80 3.65 -14.16
CA SER A 107 4.85 4.58 -13.52
C SER A 107 5.41 5.21 -12.24
N LEU A 108 6.16 4.46 -11.41
CA LEU A 108 6.80 5.02 -10.21
C LEU A 108 7.88 6.07 -10.51
N ARG A 109 8.47 6.08 -11.70
CA ARG A 109 9.46 7.10 -12.12
C ARG A 109 8.84 8.47 -12.33
N ALA A 110 7.51 8.56 -12.46
CA ALA A 110 6.79 9.83 -12.55
C ALA A 110 6.81 10.62 -11.23
N ILE A 111 7.02 9.94 -10.10
CA ILE A 111 7.20 10.54 -8.76
C ILE A 111 8.68 10.80 -8.52
N ASP A 112 9.05 11.86 -7.80
CA ASP A 112 10.43 12.13 -7.39
C ASP A 112 11.04 10.91 -6.64
N PRO A 113 12.22 10.41 -7.03
CA PRO A 113 12.88 9.28 -6.35
C PRO A 113 13.15 9.49 -4.86
N ASP A 114 13.34 10.73 -4.42
CA ASP A 114 13.60 11.06 -3.02
C ASP A 114 12.31 11.35 -2.24
N SER A 115 11.16 11.42 -2.92
CA SER A 115 9.87 11.64 -2.29
C SER A 115 9.35 10.39 -1.59
N LYS A 116 8.79 10.60 -0.39
CA LYS A 116 8.06 9.57 0.34
C LYS A 116 6.77 9.14 -0.36
N ALA A 117 6.27 9.90 -1.34
CA ALA A 117 5.13 9.51 -2.19
C ALA A 117 5.38 8.16 -2.89
N ARG A 118 6.58 7.95 -3.43
CA ARG A 118 6.95 6.69 -4.10
C ARG A 118 6.91 5.51 -3.14
N ARG A 119 7.40 5.74 -1.91
CA ARG A 119 7.34 4.77 -0.81
C ARG A 119 5.89 4.46 -0.42
N ALA A 120 5.03 5.47 -0.33
CA ALA A 120 3.61 5.30 0.00
C ALA A 120 2.89 4.37 -0.99
N VAL A 121 3.11 4.57 -2.30
CA VAL A 121 2.53 3.70 -3.34
C VAL A 121 3.04 2.26 -3.19
N THR A 122 4.35 2.08 -3.05
CA THR A 122 4.96 0.74 -2.88
C THR A 122 4.41 0.01 -1.66
N GLU A 123 4.27 0.72 -0.54
CA GLU A 123 3.70 0.16 0.68
C GLU A 123 2.19 -0.08 0.56
N ALA A 124 1.45 0.70 -0.21
CA ALA A 124 0.02 0.50 -0.43
C ALA A 124 -0.25 -0.81 -1.18
N PHE A 125 0.50 -1.10 -2.26
CA PHE A 125 0.45 -2.39 -2.95
C PHE A 125 0.87 -3.55 -2.05
N THR A 126 1.83 -3.34 -1.16
CA THR A 126 2.21 -4.35 -0.17
C THR A 126 1.10 -4.59 0.85
N ALA A 127 0.48 -3.53 1.36
CA ALA A 127 -0.65 -3.61 2.29
C ALA A 127 -1.86 -4.30 1.66
N TYR A 128 -2.15 -4.02 0.38
CA TYR A 128 -3.18 -4.72 -0.38
C TYR A 128 -2.92 -6.23 -0.41
N ARG A 129 -1.70 -6.65 -0.80
CA ARG A 129 -1.36 -8.09 -0.90
C ARG A 129 -1.47 -8.80 0.45
N MET A 130 -1.00 -8.17 1.53
CA MET A 130 -1.18 -8.68 2.89
C MET A 130 -2.65 -8.78 3.31
N ALA A 131 -3.51 -7.86 2.85
CA ALA A 131 -4.94 -7.94 3.11
C ALA A 131 -5.60 -9.06 2.29
N ILE A 132 -5.20 -9.25 1.03
CA ILE A 132 -5.66 -10.36 0.19
C ILE A 132 -5.33 -11.72 0.79
N GLU A 133 -4.15 -11.91 1.38
CA GLU A 133 -3.78 -13.16 2.06
C GLU A 133 -4.77 -13.52 3.19
N LYS A 134 -5.37 -12.51 3.83
CA LYS A 134 -6.32 -12.69 4.93
C LYS A 134 -7.78 -12.80 4.45
N VAL A 135 -8.16 -11.96 3.49
CA VAL A 135 -9.55 -11.81 3.02
C VAL A 135 -9.89 -12.81 1.90
N GLY A 136 -8.89 -13.18 1.10
CA GLY A 136 -9.06 -13.90 -0.16
C GLY A 136 -9.41 -12.97 -1.33
N LYS A 137 -9.27 -13.50 -2.55
CA LYS A 137 -9.73 -12.83 -3.77
C LYS A 137 -11.26 -12.76 -3.79
N TYR A 138 -11.80 -11.80 -4.55
CA TYR A 138 -13.23 -11.73 -4.82
C TYR A 138 -13.69 -12.95 -5.65
N ASP A 139 -15.00 -13.16 -5.72
CA ASP A 139 -15.60 -14.31 -6.39
C ASP A 139 -15.43 -14.25 -7.92
N MET A 140 -14.35 -14.87 -8.41
CA MET A 140 -14.03 -14.95 -9.84
C MET A 140 -15.08 -15.74 -10.63
N ASP A 141 -15.79 -16.69 -9.99
CA ASP A 141 -16.80 -17.50 -10.67
C ASP A 141 -18.10 -16.69 -10.87
N ALA A 142 -18.46 -15.84 -9.90
CA ALA A 142 -19.55 -14.87 -10.07
C ALA A 142 -19.22 -13.85 -11.18
N LEU A 143 -17.96 -13.36 -11.23
CA LEU A 143 -17.49 -12.48 -12.30
C LEU A 143 -17.60 -13.13 -13.68
N ALA A 144 -17.10 -14.37 -13.81
CA ALA A 144 -17.15 -15.11 -15.06
C ALA A 144 -18.60 -15.38 -15.54
N ARG A 145 -19.52 -15.67 -14.61
CA ARG A 145 -20.95 -15.84 -14.92
C ARG A 145 -21.60 -14.54 -15.41
N ARG A 146 -21.30 -13.40 -14.77
CA ARG A 146 -21.72 -12.07 -15.24
C ARG A 146 -21.23 -11.79 -16.65
N ASP A 147 -19.95 -12.02 -16.93
CA ASP A 147 -19.33 -11.73 -18.24
C ASP A 147 -19.89 -12.63 -19.35
N ALA A 148 -20.15 -13.90 -19.04
CA ALA A 148 -20.83 -14.81 -19.95
C ALA A 148 -22.27 -14.35 -20.27
N ALA A 149 -23.02 -13.92 -19.25
CA ALA A 149 -24.38 -13.42 -19.41
C ALA A 149 -24.41 -12.10 -20.21
N HIS A 150 -23.49 -11.18 -19.95
CA HIS A 150 -23.33 -9.94 -20.70
C HIS A 150 -23.03 -10.22 -22.18
N THR A 151 -22.10 -11.14 -22.45
CA THR A 151 -21.76 -11.57 -23.82
C THR A 151 -22.96 -12.19 -24.54
N ALA A 152 -23.77 -13.00 -23.85
CA ALA A 152 -24.96 -13.61 -24.41
C ALA A 152 -26.06 -12.56 -24.72
N TYR A 153 -26.30 -11.62 -23.80
CA TYR A 153 -27.23 -10.50 -24.01
C TYR A 153 -26.85 -9.66 -25.23
N TRP A 154 -25.59 -9.23 -25.34
CA TRP A 154 -25.12 -8.45 -26.50
C TRP A 154 -25.32 -9.18 -27.84
N LYS A 155 -25.14 -10.51 -27.87
CA LYS A 155 -25.36 -11.34 -29.06
C LYS A 155 -26.83 -11.61 -29.37
N SER A 156 -27.73 -11.42 -28.41
CA SER A 156 -29.15 -11.81 -28.52
C SER A 156 -30.03 -10.84 -29.30
N SER A 157 -29.50 -9.69 -29.75
CA SER A 157 -30.31 -8.59 -30.31
C SER A 157 -31.39 -8.07 -29.35
N ASN A 158 -31.01 -7.88 -28.07
CA ASN A 158 -31.85 -7.35 -26.98
C ASN A 158 -33.03 -8.24 -26.58
N ASP A 159 -32.82 -9.55 -26.53
CA ASP A 159 -33.81 -10.48 -26.00
C ASP A 159 -34.01 -10.29 -24.49
N LYS A 160 -35.27 -10.26 -24.05
CA LYS A 160 -35.65 -9.96 -22.66
C LYS A 160 -35.21 -11.03 -21.66
N ALA A 161 -35.16 -12.30 -22.05
CA ALA A 161 -34.71 -13.37 -21.17
C ALA A 161 -33.20 -13.25 -20.93
N PHE A 162 -32.43 -12.92 -21.98
CA PHE A 162 -31.00 -12.66 -21.84
C PHE A 162 -30.71 -11.37 -21.06
N SER A 163 -31.51 -10.31 -21.22
CA SER A 163 -31.43 -9.10 -20.39
C SER A 163 -31.60 -9.44 -18.91
N LYS A 164 -32.66 -10.19 -18.57
CA LYS A 164 -32.93 -10.59 -17.19
C LYS A 164 -31.83 -11.47 -16.60
N ALA A 165 -31.31 -12.41 -17.38
CA ALA A 165 -30.20 -13.26 -16.95
C ALA A 165 -28.92 -12.45 -16.68
N PHE A 166 -28.64 -11.42 -17.50
CA PHE A 166 -27.55 -10.51 -17.26
C PHE A 166 -27.77 -9.67 -16.00
N GLU A 167 -28.95 -9.10 -15.81
CA GLU A 167 -29.31 -8.34 -14.59
C GLU A 167 -29.17 -9.19 -13.31
N ASP A 168 -29.60 -10.44 -13.34
CA ASP A 168 -29.47 -11.36 -12.20
C ASP A 168 -28.00 -11.71 -11.90
N ALA A 169 -27.21 -12.01 -12.93
CA ALA A 169 -25.78 -12.29 -12.77
C ALA A 169 -25.00 -11.05 -12.31
N GLN A 170 -25.39 -9.86 -12.78
CA GLN A 170 -24.85 -8.58 -12.33
C GLN A 170 -25.16 -8.35 -10.84
N ALA A 171 -26.41 -8.56 -10.42
CA ALA A 171 -26.80 -8.39 -9.02
C ALA A 171 -26.07 -9.36 -8.08
N GLU A 172 -25.88 -10.62 -8.51
CA GLU A 172 -25.08 -11.61 -7.78
C GLU A 172 -23.62 -11.17 -7.64
N TRP A 173 -23.00 -10.77 -8.75
CA TRP A 173 -21.63 -10.24 -8.76
C TRP A 173 -21.49 -9.00 -7.86
N ASP A 174 -22.40 -8.04 -7.98
CA ASP A 174 -22.34 -6.80 -7.20
C ASP A 174 -22.46 -7.09 -5.70
N ALA A 175 -23.35 -8.00 -5.30
CA ALA A 175 -23.47 -8.42 -3.90
C ALA A 175 -22.17 -9.08 -3.39
N ALA A 176 -21.57 -9.98 -4.18
CA ALA A 176 -20.33 -10.64 -3.83
C ALA A 176 -19.15 -9.65 -3.75
N TYR A 177 -19.04 -8.74 -4.72
CA TYR A 177 -18.01 -7.72 -4.78
C TYR A 177 -18.13 -6.73 -3.62
N GLN A 178 -19.32 -6.23 -3.30
CA GLN A 178 -19.54 -5.32 -2.17
C GLN A 178 -19.23 -5.99 -0.82
N ALA A 179 -19.55 -7.28 -0.68
CA ALA A 179 -19.20 -8.05 0.52
C ALA A 179 -17.69 -8.23 0.66
N TRP A 180 -16.99 -8.53 -0.44
CA TRP A 180 -15.52 -8.60 -0.47
C TRP A 180 -14.89 -7.23 -0.16
N LEU A 181 -15.36 -6.17 -0.80
CA LEU A 181 -14.86 -4.80 -0.64
C LEU A 181 -15.02 -4.33 0.81
N THR A 182 -16.14 -4.67 1.46
CA THR A 182 -16.34 -4.45 2.91
C THR A 182 -15.26 -5.13 3.75
N LYS A 183 -14.96 -6.41 3.48
CA LYS A 183 -13.92 -7.16 4.21
C LYS A 183 -12.53 -6.56 3.98
N MET A 184 -12.22 -6.17 2.74
CA MET A 184 -10.95 -5.52 2.39
C MET A 184 -10.77 -4.17 3.09
N VAL A 185 -11.77 -3.29 2.99
CA VAL A 185 -11.72 -1.98 3.65
C VAL A 185 -11.56 -2.13 5.16
N ARG A 186 -12.29 -3.06 5.78
CA ARG A 186 -12.10 -3.37 7.22
C ARG A 186 -10.69 -3.88 7.49
N CYS A 187 -10.20 -4.85 6.74
CA CYS A 187 -8.86 -5.39 6.95
C CYS A 187 -7.76 -4.32 6.80
N LEU A 188 -7.94 -3.36 5.88
CA LEU A 188 -6.98 -2.28 5.66
C LEU A 188 -7.10 -1.17 6.71
N LEU A 189 -8.31 -0.83 7.16
CA LEU A 189 -8.53 0.31 8.06
C LEU A 189 -8.65 -0.06 9.55
N GLU A 190 -8.92 -1.32 9.89
CA GLU A 190 -8.91 -1.76 11.27
C GLU A 190 -7.49 -1.60 11.83
N PRO A 191 -7.32 -0.93 12.98
CA PRO A 191 -6.05 -0.94 13.70
C PRO A 191 -5.69 -2.39 13.92
N GLN A 192 -4.57 -2.85 13.33
CA GLN A 192 -4.12 -4.19 13.63
C GLN A 192 -3.69 -4.14 15.09
N ALA A 193 -4.48 -4.78 15.98
CA ALA A 193 -4.01 -5.11 17.31
C ALA A 193 -2.63 -5.74 17.11
N ALA A 194 -1.60 -5.11 17.68
CA ALA A 194 -0.21 -5.45 17.44
C ALA A 194 -0.01 -6.96 17.58
N ALA A 195 -0.06 -7.69 16.46
CA ALA A 195 0.66 -8.93 16.31
C ALA A 195 2.11 -8.56 16.60
N PRO A 196 2.82 -9.34 17.43
CA PRO A 196 4.05 -8.93 18.07
C PRO A 196 4.96 -8.35 17.01
N ALA A 197 5.29 -7.07 17.19
CA ALA A 197 6.03 -6.29 16.23
C ALA A 197 7.21 -7.13 15.73
N LEU A 198 7.16 -7.57 14.47
CA LEU A 198 8.37 -7.65 13.70
C LEU A 198 8.82 -6.20 13.58
N HIS A 199 9.63 -5.78 14.56
CA HIS A 199 10.28 -4.49 14.63
C HIS A 199 11.01 -4.25 13.31
N VAL A 200 10.39 -3.52 12.38
CA VAL A 200 11.12 -2.79 11.35
C VAL A 200 11.50 -1.45 11.98
N ALA A 201 12.63 -1.52 12.67
CA ALA A 201 13.58 -0.46 12.97
C ALA A 201 13.08 0.99 12.77
N THR A 202 12.76 1.66 13.88
CA THR A 202 13.46 2.93 14.17
C THR A 202 14.93 2.71 13.82
N GLU A 203 15.56 3.63 13.07
CA GLU A 203 16.99 3.56 12.73
C GLU A 203 17.75 2.78 13.81
N PRO A 204 18.32 1.60 13.49
CA PRO A 204 18.88 0.74 14.51
C PRO A 204 19.82 1.60 15.34
N THR A 205 19.64 1.58 16.66
CA THR A 205 20.48 2.41 17.53
C THR A 205 21.93 2.13 17.18
N GLN A 206 22.81 3.13 17.35
CA GLN A 206 24.22 3.00 16.98
C GLN A 206 24.82 1.67 17.50
N GLU A 207 24.40 1.25 18.70
CA GLU A 207 24.72 -0.03 19.30
C GLU A 207 24.18 -1.26 18.53
N GLN A 208 22.91 -1.28 18.14
CA GLN A 208 22.30 -2.37 17.36
C GLN A 208 22.93 -2.50 15.97
N ARG A 209 23.20 -1.37 15.30
CA ARG A 209 23.91 -1.35 14.01
C ARG A 209 25.32 -1.95 14.13
N GLN A 210 26.01 -1.64 15.22
CA GLN A 210 27.35 -2.12 15.52
C GLN A 210 27.37 -3.63 15.81
N THR A 211 26.42 -4.14 16.59
CA THR A 211 26.24 -5.57 16.85
C THR A 211 25.88 -6.34 15.58
N TYR A 212 24.97 -5.80 14.76
CA TYR A 212 24.57 -6.42 13.49
C TYR A 212 25.75 -6.54 12.50
N ARG A 213 26.55 -5.48 12.37
CA ARG A 213 27.74 -5.47 11.50
C ARG A 213 28.83 -6.44 11.99
N TRP A 214 28.95 -6.63 13.30
CA TRP A 214 29.83 -7.63 13.89
C TRP A 214 29.39 -9.05 13.55
N GLN A 215 28.09 -9.34 13.68
CA GLN A 215 27.52 -10.64 13.35
C GLN A 215 27.69 -10.97 11.85
N LEU A 216 27.47 -10.01 10.95
CA LEU A 216 27.71 -10.21 9.52
C LEU A 216 29.15 -10.60 9.17
N CYS A 217 30.13 -10.13 9.94
CA CYS A 217 31.51 -10.53 9.74
C CYS A 217 31.72 -12.01 10.14
N ILE A 218 31.08 -12.46 11.22
CA ILE A 218 31.09 -13.88 11.65
C ILE A 218 30.40 -14.75 10.60
N ASP A 219 29.23 -14.33 10.10
CA ASP A 219 28.46 -15.07 9.10
C ASP A 219 29.21 -15.14 7.76
N ALA A 220 30.02 -14.14 7.44
CA ALA A 220 30.94 -14.14 6.30
C ALA A 220 32.19 -15.03 6.52
N GLY A 221 32.25 -15.78 7.63
CA GLY A 221 33.34 -16.68 7.99
C GLY A 221 34.60 -15.98 8.46
N LEU A 222 34.52 -14.71 8.87
CA LEU A 222 35.67 -13.98 9.40
C LEU A 222 35.84 -14.28 10.89
N THR A 223 37.05 -14.66 11.28
CA THR A 223 37.41 -14.84 12.69
C THR A 223 37.56 -13.48 13.36
N MET A 224 36.57 -13.10 14.16
CA MET A 224 36.56 -11.83 14.87
C MET A 224 37.46 -11.87 16.11
N PRO A 225 38.14 -10.76 16.48
CA PRO A 225 39.01 -10.75 17.65
C PRO A 225 38.21 -10.85 18.96
N GLU A 226 38.76 -11.59 19.93
CA GLU A 226 38.18 -11.77 21.28
C GLU A 226 38.79 -10.81 22.32
N ASP A 227 39.57 -9.82 21.86
CA ASP A 227 40.20 -8.80 22.70
C ASP A 227 40.17 -7.42 22.03
N THR A 228 40.43 -6.37 22.81
CA THR A 228 40.30 -4.96 22.38
C THR A 228 41.44 -4.47 21.48
N TYR A 229 42.61 -5.12 21.48
CA TYR A 229 43.83 -4.59 20.85
C TYR A 229 44.22 -5.30 19.56
N SER A 230 43.69 -6.50 19.33
CA SER A 230 43.95 -7.31 18.15
C SER A 230 43.47 -6.66 16.87
N HIS A 231 44.17 -6.92 15.77
CA HIS A 231 43.78 -6.39 14.46
C HIS A 231 42.51 -7.07 13.95
N LEU A 232 41.63 -6.29 13.30
CA LEU A 232 40.46 -6.84 12.62
C LEU A 232 40.89 -7.73 11.43
N PRO A 233 40.11 -8.78 11.11
CA PRO A 233 40.47 -9.76 10.10
C PRO A 233 40.62 -9.15 8.70
N ARG A 234 41.54 -9.72 7.92
CA ARG A 234 41.66 -9.41 6.49
C ARG A 234 40.42 -9.97 5.79
N GLY A 235 39.57 -9.11 5.25
CA GLY A 235 38.32 -9.51 4.60
C GLY A 235 37.14 -8.58 4.85
N ILE A 236 37.20 -7.75 5.91
CA ILE A 236 36.13 -6.79 6.24
C ILE A 236 35.81 -5.80 5.11
N GLY A 237 36.73 -5.59 4.16
CA GLY A 237 36.48 -4.75 2.99
C GLY A 237 35.34 -5.30 2.11
N LYS A 238 35.27 -6.63 1.92
CA LYS A 238 34.21 -7.27 1.14
C LYS A 238 32.85 -7.15 1.81
N VAL A 239 32.84 -7.21 3.16
CA VAL A 239 31.62 -6.99 3.96
C VAL A 239 31.17 -5.53 3.88
N ALA A 240 32.10 -4.58 3.86
CA ALA A 240 31.79 -3.16 3.68
C ALA A 240 31.21 -2.87 2.28
N GLU A 241 31.77 -3.48 1.23
CA GLU A 241 31.27 -3.40 -0.14
C GLU A 241 29.84 -3.96 -0.25
N SER A 242 29.55 -5.13 0.35
CA SER A 242 28.20 -5.70 0.35
C SER A 242 27.18 -4.84 1.12
N LEU A 243 27.64 -4.01 2.05
CA LEU A 243 26.82 -3.10 2.83
C LEU A 243 26.72 -1.70 2.19
N GLY A 244 27.41 -1.43 1.08
CA GLY A 244 27.43 -0.12 0.44
C GLY A 244 28.10 0.98 1.28
N ILE A 245 28.98 0.62 2.23
CA ILE A 245 29.67 1.57 3.12
C ILE A 245 31.18 1.53 2.94
N THR A 246 31.87 2.57 3.41
CA THR A 246 33.34 2.56 3.39
C THR A 246 33.90 1.56 4.40
N ARG A 247 35.03 0.95 4.07
CA ARG A 247 35.77 0.06 4.99
C ARG A 247 36.09 0.74 6.32
N GLN A 248 36.38 2.04 6.30
CA GLN A 248 36.68 2.83 7.51
C GLN A 248 35.45 2.99 8.41
N ALA A 249 34.27 3.22 7.83
CA ALA A 249 33.01 3.31 8.59
C ALA A 249 32.65 1.97 9.24
N LEU A 250 32.85 0.85 8.52
CA LEU A 250 32.66 -0.48 9.11
C LEU A 250 33.66 -0.74 10.25
N GLN A 251 34.93 -0.39 10.04
CA GLN A 251 35.97 -0.55 11.06
C GLN A 251 35.69 0.23 12.34
N GLN A 252 35.18 1.46 12.24
CA GLN A 252 34.78 2.27 13.40
C GLN A 252 33.66 1.59 14.21
N ASP A 253 32.64 1.06 13.51
CA ASP A 253 31.54 0.37 14.17
C ASP A 253 31.96 -0.96 14.81
N LEU A 254 32.83 -1.74 14.17
CA LEU A 254 33.37 -2.98 14.72
C LEU A 254 34.25 -2.72 15.96
N ASN A 255 35.08 -1.68 15.92
CA ASN A 255 35.91 -1.30 17.07
C ASN A 255 35.03 -0.81 18.23
N ALA A 256 33.99 -0.02 17.98
CA ALA A 256 33.07 0.45 19.01
C ALA A 256 32.25 -0.69 19.63
N HIS A 257 31.92 -1.72 18.85
CA HIS A 257 31.30 -2.94 19.39
C HIS A 257 32.28 -3.74 20.25
N ARG A 258 33.50 -3.94 19.74
CA ARG A 258 34.56 -4.68 20.42
C ARG A 258 34.96 -4.06 21.75
N GLU A 259 35.11 -2.73 21.80
CA GLU A 259 35.39 -1.98 23.03
C GLU A 259 34.30 -2.21 24.07
N ARG A 260 33.03 -2.32 23.66
CA ARG A 260 31.94 -2.62 24.59
C ARG A 260 31.96 -4.06 25.09
N LEU A 261 32.41 -5.01 24.27
CA LEU A 261 32.50 -6.42 24.66
C LEU A 261 33.71 -6.72 25.55
N PHE A 262 34.85 -6.09 25.28
CA PHE A 262 36.15 -6.47 25.84
C PHE A 262 36.93 -5.33 26.50
N GLY A 263 36.46 -4.08 26.39
CA GLY A 263 37.03 -2.92 27.07
C GLY A 263 36.70 -2.94 28.56
N LYS A 264 37.56 -3.59 29.33
CA LYS A 264 37.68 -3.43 30.79
C LYS A 264 38.99 -2.72 31.12
#